data_AF-A0A922M4V3-F1
#
_entry.id   AF-A0A922M4V3-F1
#
_cell.length_a   1.000
_cell.length_b   1.000
_cell.length_c   1.000
_cell.angle_alpha   90.00
_cell.angle_beta   90.00
_cell.angle_gamma   90.00
#
_symmetry.space_group_name_H-M   'P 1'
#
loop_
_entity.id
_entity.type
_entity.pdbx_description
1 polymer ?
#
loop_
_entity_poly.entity_id
_entity_poly.type
_entity_poly.pdbx_seq_one_letter_code
_entity_poly.pdbx_strand_id
1 'polypeptide(L)'
;MQEKLALAALSAGPGAARMRAWRLHAYGAARDLRLEAARVPALRAPRDVLVRVRAASLNPIDVAMLAGYGARALNVLRALDGAPAGPEFPLVPGRDFVGVVARAGPASRLRPGQRVWGVLPPHRQGCHADFVVVKDEWVCSEQFKLLFFGNPYRLSIQLRSR
;
A
#
# COMPACT_ATOMS: atom_id res chain seq x y z
N MET A 1 -3.52 20.43 -12.16
CA MET A 1 -2.16 20.51 -11.56
C MET A 1 -1.69 19.17 -10.97
N GLN A 2 -2.51 18.45 -10.19
CA GLN A 2 -2.17 17.15 -9.57
C GLN A 2 -1.95 15.98 -10.56
N GLU A 3 -2.63 15.96 -11.71
CA GLU A 3 -2.45 14.90 -12.72
C GLU A 3 -1.09 14.97 -13.43
N LYS A 4 -0.58 16.18 -13.72
CA LYS A 4 0.74 16.36 -14.35
C LYS A 4 1.89 15.85 -13.47
N LEU A 5 1.79 16.02 -12.14
CA LEU A 5 2.76 15.49 -11.17
C LEU A 5 2.70 13.95 -11.06
N ALA A 6 1.51 13.36 -11.15
CA ALA A 6 1.35 11.90 -11.17
C ALA A 6 1.91 11.26 -12.45
N LEU A 7 1.72 11.91 -13.61
CA LEU A 7 2.33 11.51 -14.88
C LEU A 7 3.86 11.64 -14.86
N ALA A 8 4.41 12.69 -14.24
CA ALA A 8 5.86 12.86 -14.09
C ALA A 8 6.50 11.79 -13.18
N ALA A 9 5.80 11.36 -12.12
CA ALA A 9 6.24 10.24 -11.28
C ALA A 9 6.19 8.89 -12.00
N LEU A 10 5.35 8.77 -13.05
CA LEU A 10 5.25 7.58 -13.90
C LEU A 10 6.25 7.59 -15.06
N SER A 11 6.74 8.77 -15.48
CA SER A 11 7.75 8.93 -16.53
C SER A 11 9.20 8.86 -16.03
N ALA A 12 9.43 9.07 -14.73
CA ALA A 12 10.72 8.79 -14.11
C ALA A 12 10.91 7.26 -14.00
N GLY A 13 12.10 6.77 -14.38
CA GLY A 13 12.43 5.35 -14.33
C GLY A 13 12.10 4.68 -12.98
N PRO A 14 11.81 3.37 -12.96
CA PRO A 14 11.39 2.68 -11.74
C PRO A 14 12.38 2.89 -10.60
N GLY A 15 11.90 3.45 -9.47
CA GLY A 15 12.70 3.70 -8.26
C GLY A 15 13.24 5.12 -8.07
N ALA A 16 13.13 6.01 -9.07
CA ALA A 16 13.59 7.40 -8.97
C ALA A 16 12.51 8.39 -8.49
N ALA A 17 11.23 8.11 -8.79
CA ALA A 17 10.12 8.96 -8.36
C ALA A 17 9.91 8.92 -6.84
N ARG A 18 9.54 10.06 -6.25
CA ARG A 18 9.18 10.16 -4.83
C ARG A 18 7.66 10.20 -4.66
N MET A 19 7.21 9.68 -3.52
CA MET A 19 5.82 9.68 -3.05
C MET A 19 5.76 10.10 -1.60
N ARG A 20 4.60 10.51 -1.10
CA ARG A 20 4.39 10.71 0.34
C ARG A 20 4.02 9.38 0.98
N ALA A 21 4.56 9.12 2.17
CA ALA A 21 4.23 7.97 2.98
C ALA A 21 4.29 8.33 4.46
N TRP A 22 3.36 7.78 5.25
CA TRP A 22 3.50 7.74 6.70
C TRP A 22 4.52 6.68 7.06
N ARG A 23 5.59 7.07 7.75
CA ARG A 23 6.70 6.18 8.09
C ARG A 23 6.99 6.22 9.57
N LEU A 24 7.26 5.04 10.10
CA LEU A 24 7.72 4.81 11.45
C LEU A 24 9.20 4.43 11.39
N HIS A 25 10.02 5.06 12.24
CA HIS A 25 11.48 4.85 12.26
C HIS A 25 11.95 4.05 13.49
N ALA A 26 11.09 3.90 14.48
CA ALA A 26 11.24 3.03 15.64
C ALA A 26 9.83 2.73 16.18
N TYR A 27 9.62 1.59 16.84
CA TYR A 27 8.32 1.31 17.45
C TYR A 27 7.93 2.38 18.46
N GLY A 28 6.63 2.67 18.53
CA GLY A 28 6.08 3.75 19.34
C GLY A 28 4.57 3.82 19.20
N ALA A 29 4.03 5.04 19.18
CA ALA A 29 2.61 5.32 19.06
C ALA A 29 2.29 6.05 17.75
N ALA A 30 1.01 6.31 17.51
CA ALA A 30 0.55 7.02 16.31
C ALA A 30 1.21 8.39 16.12
N ARG A 31 1.57 9.09 17.21
CA ARG A 31 2.27 10.38 17.17
C ARG A 31 3.70 10.30 16.61
N ASP A 32 4.29 9.11 16.59
CA ASP A 32 5.65 8.89 16.10
C ASP A 32 5.69 8.65 14.58
N LEU A 33 4.51 8.53 13.94
CA LEU A 33 4.40 8.49 12.49
C LEU A 33 4.72 9.86 11.88
N ARG A 34 5.55 9.84 10.84
CA ARG A 34 5.95 11.03 10.09
C ARG A 34 5.48 10.92 8.66
N LEU A 35 4.81 11.95 8.15
CA LEU A 35 4.50 12.06 6.73
C LEU A 35 5.73 12.60 6.01
N GLU A 36 6.37 11.77 5.20
CA GLU A 36 7.64 12.09 4.57
C GLU A 36 7.73 11.59 3.12
N ALA A 37 8.71 12.11 2.38
CA ALA A 37 8.95 11.72 1.00
C ALA A 37 9.75 10.40 0.92
N ALA A 38 9.10 9.34 0.47
CA ALA A 38 9.67 8.02 0.21
C ALA A 38 9.88 7.77 -1.29
N ARG A 39 10.68 6.77 -1.66
CA ARG A 39 10.77 6.32 -3.06
C ARG A 39 9.52 5.53 -3.42
N VAL A 40 9.00 5.72 -4.63
CA VAL A 40 7.97 4.84 -5.18
C VAL A 40 8.55 3.41 -5.27
N PRO A 41 7.88 2.39 -4.70
CA PRO A 41 8.42 1.04 -4.72
C PRO A 41 8.49 0.51 -6.16
N ALA A 42 9.60 -0.16 -6.49
CA ALA A 42 9.75 -0.84 -7.76
C ALA A 42 9.04 -2.20 -7.74
N LEU A 43 8.58 -2.66 -8.92
CA LEU A 43 8.12 -4.04 -9.08
C LEU A 43 9.34 -4.96 -9.02
N ARG A 44 9.27 -6.03 -8.23
CA ARG A 44 10.36 -7.00 -8.05
C ARG A 44 10.02 -8.37 -8.62
N ALA A 45 8.74 -8.67 -8.84
CA ALA A 45 8.27 -9.93 -9.38
C ALA A 45 7.33 -9.75 -10.60
N PRO A 46 7.21 -10.76 -11.48
CA PRO A 46 6.37 -10.69 -12.68
C PRO A 46 4.88 -10.45 -12.41
N ARG A 47 4.40 -10.80 -11.21
CA ARG A 47 3.01 -10.62 -10.76
C ARG A 47 2.81 -9.45 -9.79
N ASP A 48 3.85 -8.65 -9.56
CA ASP A 48 3.73 -7.45 -8.76
C ASP A 48 2.91 -6.40 -9.50
N VAL A 49 2.14 -5.62 -8.73
CA VAL A 49 1.28 -4.55 -9.21
C VAL A 49 1.52 -3.33 -8.35
N LEU A 50 1.84 -2.22 -9.00
CA LEU A 50 1.94 -0.91 -8.37
C LEU A 50 0.55 -0.28 -8.40
N VAL A 51 -0.01 -0.03 -7.24
CA VAL A 51 -1.32 0.61 -7.08
C VAL A 51 -1.13 2.03 -6.57
N ARG A 52 -1.80 2.99 -7.22
CA ARG A 52 -2.01 4.33 -6.66
C ARG A 52 -3.15 4.25 -5.65
N VAL A 53 -2.82 4.46 -4.38
CA VAL A 53 -3.78 4.40 -3.28
C VAL A 53 -4.72 5.61 -3.37
N ARG A 54 -6.02 5.35 -3.23
CA ARG A 54 -7.07 6.39 -3.19
C ARG A 54 -7.61 6.59 -1.79
N ALA A 55 -7.78 5.50 -1.06
CA ALA A 55 -8.05 5.51 0.37
C ALA A 55 -7.47 4.23 1.00
N ALA A 56 -7.16 4.31 2.28
CA ALA A 56 -6.79 3.21 3.15
C ALA A 56 -7.57 3.38 4.46
N SER A 57 -7.91 2.28 5.14
CA SER A 57 -8.58 2.36 6.43
C SER A 57 -7.58 2.39 7.59
N LEU A 58 -8.05 2.71 8.79
CA LEU A 58 -7.26 2.56 10.01
C LEU A 58 -7.90 1.45 10.84
N ASN A 59 -7.16 0.36 11.08
CA ASN A 59 -7.63 -0.76 11.88
C ASN A 59 -6.87 -0.83 13.21
N PRO A 60 -7.45 -1.45 14.26
CA PRO A 60 -6.75 -1.65 15.54
C PRO A 60 -5.39 -2.36 15.40
N ILE A 61 -5.26 -3.30 14.45
CA ILE A 61 -4.00 -3.98 14.17
C ILE A 61 -2.92 -3.02 13.66
N ASP A 62 -3.29 -2.00 12.88
CA ASP A 62 -2.33 -1.01 12.38
C ASP A 62 -1.71 -0.25 13.56
N VAL A 63 -2.53 0.15 14.54
CA VAL A 63 -2.08 0.84 15.76
C VAL A 63 -1.24 -0.08 16.65
N ALA A 64 -1.65 -1.33 16.85
CA ALA A 64 -0.91 -2.31 17.64
C ALA A 64 0.49 -2.56 17.04
N MET A 65 0.59 -2.65 15.71
CA MET A 65 1.87 -2.82 15.02
C MET A 65 2.82 -1.64 15.20
N LEU A 66 2.31 -0.41 15.37
CA LEU A 66 3.17 0.75 15.69
C LEU A 66 3.91 0.54 17.00
N ALA A 67 3.23 -0.04 18.00
CA ALA A 67 3.80 -0.37 19.31
C ALA A 67 4.68 -1.64 19.31
N GLY A 68 4.92 -2.25 18.15
CA GLY A 68 5.74 -3.44 18.00
C GLY A 68 5.00 -4.76 18.21
N TYR A 69 3.66 -4.76 18.22
CA TYR A 69 2.89 -5.99 18.25
C TYR A 69 3.27 -6.90 17.06
N GLY A 70 3.65 -8.14 17.37
CA GLY A 70 4.05 -9.13 16.36
C GLY A 70 5.44 -8.93 15.76
N ALA A 71 6.19 -7.89 16.15
CA ALA A 71 7.51 -7.52 15.62
C ALA A 71 8.44 -8.72 15.37
N ARG A 72 8.64 -9.56 16.39
CA ARG A 72 9.52 -10.74 16.31
C ARG A 72 9.06 -11.72 15.23
N ALA A 73 7.79 -12.12 15.26
CA ALA A 73 7.24 -13.07 14.29
C ALA A 73 7.24 -12.50 12.87
N LEU A 74 6.87 -11.22 12.71
CA LEU A 74 6.88 -10.55 11.41
C LEU A 74 8.29 -10.41 10.84
N ASN A 75 9.29 -10.16 11.69
CA ASN A 75 10.70 -10.11 11.25
C ASN A 75 11.23 -11.49 10.82
N VAL A 76 10.78 -12.57 11.46
CA VAL A 76 11.05 -13.93 10.96
C VAL A 76 10.44 -14.13 9.57
N LEU A 77 9.18 -13.75 9.38
CA LEU A 77 8.52 -13.86 8.06
C LEU A 77 9.23 -13.01 6.97
N ARG A 78 9.70 -11.81 7.33
CA ARG A 78 10.47 -10.95 6.42
C ARG A 78 11.79 -11.60 6.01
N ALA A 79 12.49 -12.24 6.95
CA ALA A 79 13.73 -12.95 6.66
C ALA A 79 13.49 -14.13 5.71
N LEU A 80 12.40 -14.88 5.90
CA LEU A 80 11.99 -15.97 5.00
C LEU A 80 11.64 -15.46 3.59
N ASP A 81 11.13 -14.24 3.49
CA ASP A 81 10.87 -13.52 2.21
C ASP A 81 12.14 -12.93 1.57
N GLY A 82 13.33 -13.17 2.15
CA GLY A 82 14.60 -12.67 1.64
C GLY A 82 14.88 -11.20 1.97
N ALA A 83 14.21 -10.62 2.98
CA ALA A 83 14.57 -9.30 3.47
C ALA A 83 15.94 -9.33 4.17
N PRO A 84 16.74 -8.24 4.10
CA PRO A 84 18.00 -8.15 4.82
C PRO A 84 17.82 -8.38 6.31
N ALA A 85 18.82 -9.00 6.94
CA ALA A 85 18.90 -9.09 8.39
C ALA A 85 18.98 -7.68 8.99
N GLY A 86 18.09 -7.38 9.93
CA GLY A 86 18.03 -6.08 10.57
C GLY A 86 16.60 -5.66 10.93
N PRO A 87 16.45 -4.45 11.50
CA PRO A 87 15.14 -3.89 11.80
C PRO A 87 14.36 -3.60 10.51
N GLU A 88 13.03 -3.71 10.55
CA GLU A 88 12.16 -3.43 9.40
C GLU A 88 12.00 -1.94 9.07
N PHE A 89 12.65 -1.08 9.84
CA PHE A 89 12.53 0.35 9.70
C PHE A 89 13.30 0.85 8.48
N PRO A 90 12.83 1.94 7.86
CA PRO A 90 11.56 2.61 8.11
C PRO A 90 10.34 1.82 7.59
N LEU A 91 9.30 1.71 8.41
CA LEU A 91 8.10 0.93 8.16
C LEU A 91 6.92 1.82 7.74
N VAL A 92 6.24 1.46 6.65
CA VAL A 92 4.94 2.03 6.26
C VAL A 92 3.81 1.16 6.82
N PRO A 93 2.91 1.67 7.67
CA PRO A 93 1.75 0.95 8.19
C PRO A 93 0.58 0.89 7.18
N GLY A 94 -0.54 0.29 7.59
CA GLY A 94 -1.77 0.20 6.79
C GLY A 94 -1.88 -1.12 6.04
N ARG A 95 -2.93 -1.89 6.32
CA ARG A 95 -3.14 -3.23 5.73
C ARG A 95 -4.10 -3.26 4.56
N ASP A 96 -5.07 -2.37 4.46
CA ASP A 96 -6.08 -2.44 3.41
C ASP A 96 -6.21 -1.13 2.63
N PHE A 97 -6.53 -1.26 1.35
CA PHE A 97 -6.62 -0.11 0.46
C PHE A 97 -7.69 -0.29 -0.62
N VAL A 98 -8.11 0.85 -1.16
CA VAL A 98 -8.74 0.95 -2.46
C VAL A 98 -7.89 1.86 -3.35
N GLY A 99 -7.77 1.52 -4.63
CA GLY A 99 -6.84 2.20 -5.51
C GLY A 99 -7.08 1.94 -6.99
N VAL A 100 -6.14 2.45 -7.79
CA VAL A 100 -6.09 2.24 -9.24
C VAL A 100 -4.73 1.68 -9.61
N VAL A 101 -4.70 0.65 -10.44
CA VAL A 101 -3.45 0.07 -10.94
C VAL A 101 -2.71 1.13 -11.74
N ALA A 102 -1.50 1.48 -11.30
CA ALA A 102 -0.61 2.43 -11.95
C ALA A 102 0.33 1.71 -12.92
N ARG A 103 0.84 0.54 -12.51
CA ARG A 103 1.69 -0.34 -13.34
C ARG A 103 1.48 -1.79 -12.91
N ALA A 104 1.58 -2.72 -13.85
CA ALA A 104 1.50 -4.15 -13.58
C ALA A 104 2.72 -4.85 -14.17
N GLY A 105 3.18 -5.90 -13.50
CA GLY A 105 4.21 -6.79 -14.03
C GLY A 105 3.70 -7.58 -15.25
N PRO A 106 4.61 -8.13 -16.06
CA PRO A 106 4.27 -8.78 -17.34
C PRO A 106 3.38 -10.01 -17.20
N ALA A 107 3.45 -10.72 -16.06
CA ALA A 107 2.65 -11.91 -15.79
C ALA A 107 1.39 -11.61 -14.96
N SER A 108 1.11 -10.34 -14.67
CA SER A 108 -0.04 -9.97 -13.85
C SER A 108 -1.35 -10.18 -14.61
N ARG A 109 -2.40 -10.59 -13.90
CA ARG A 109 -3.79 -10.57 -14.41
C ARG A 109 -4.40 -9.17 -14.46
N LEU A 110 -3.79 -8.20 -13.77
CA LEU A 110 -4.27 -6.83 -13.68
C LEU A 110 -3.64 -5.93 -14.74
N ARG A 111 -4.28 -4.82 -15.06
CA ARG A 111 -3.87 -3.84 -16.07
C ARG A 111 -3.96 -2.42 -15.53
N PRO A 112 -3.05 -1.51 -15.96
CA PRO A 112 -3.15 -0.09 -15.63
C PRO A 112 -4.56 0.49 -15.86
N GLY A 113 -5.02 1.33 -14.94
CA GLY A 113 -6.35 1.94 -14.98
C GLY A 113 -7.44 1.13 -14.29
N GLN A 114 -7.22 -0.15 -13.97
CA GLN A 114 -8.22 -0.94 -13.23
C GLN A 114 -8.36 -0.45 -11.78
N ARG A 115 -9.62 -0.34 -11.33
CA ARG A 115 -9.94 -0.10 -9.92
C ARG A 115 -9.81 -1.41 -9.15
N VAL A 116 -9.17 -1.32 -8.00
CA VAL A 116 -8.80 -2.48 -7.21
C VAL A 116 -8.91 -2.20 -5.72
N TRP A 117 -9.09 -3.26 -4.94
CA TRP A 117 -8.97 -3.24 -3.49
C TRP A 117 -8.28 -4.51 -3.00
N GLY A 118 -7.71 -4.47 -1.81
CA GLY A 118 -7.02 -5.62 -1.25
C GLY A 118 -6.51 -5.42 0.16
N VAL A 119 -6.02 -6.50 0.75
CA VAL A 119 -5.41 -6.54 2.08
C VAL A 119 -4.00 -7.09 1.97
N LEU A 120 -3.03 -6.39 2.54
CA LEU A 120 -1.62 -6.75 2.56
C LEU A 120 -1.31 -7.66 3.75
N PRO A 121 -0.45 -8.68 3.56
CA PRO A 121 0.11 -9.44 4.68
C PRO A 121 0.88 -8.51 5.64
N PRO A 122 0.82 -8.74 6.97
CA PRO A 122 1.35 -7.81 7.97
C PRO A 122 2.88 -7.63 7.93
N HIS A 123 3.62 -8.60 7.40
CA HIS A 123 5.08 -8.52 7.27
C HIS A 123 5.54 -7.61 6.10
N ARG A 124 4.65 -7.24 5.18
CA ARG A 124 4.96 -6.37 4.01
C ARG A 124 4.82 -4.89 4.33
N GLN A 125 5.52 -4.05 3.56
CA GLN A 125 5.33 -2.59 3.58
C GLN A 125 3.88 -2.24 3.25
N GLY A 126 3.31 -1.28 3.98
CA GLY A 126 1.89 -0.96 3.96
C GLY A 126 1.44 0.06 2.93
N CYS A 127 0.15 0.38 3.03
CA CYS A 127 -0.57 1.23 2.08
C CYS A 127 -0.87 2.65 2.58
N HIS A 128 -0.37 3.06 3.75
CA HIS A 128 -0.42 4.47 4.18
C HIS A 128 0.63 5.32 3.44
N ALA A 129 0.56 5.27 2.11
CA ALA A 129 1.42 5.94 1.16
C ALA A 129 0.65 6.22 -0.13
N ASP A 130 1.14 7.15 -0.97
CA ASP A 130 0.48 7.44 -2.24
C ASP A 130 0.52 6.22 -3.21
N PHE A 131 1.51 5.33 -3.07
CA PHE A 131 1.62 4.08 -3.84
C PHE A 131 2.01 2.89 -2.97
N VAL A 132 1.55 1.71 -3.38
CA VAL A 132 1.89 0.42 -2.76
C VAL A 132 2.14 -0.63 -3.84
N VAL A 133 3.08 -1.55 -3.60
CA VAL A 133 3.29 -2.73 -4.44
C VAL A 133 2.69 -3.95 -3.75
N VAL A 134 1.90 -4.69 -4.50
CA VAL A 134 1.15 -5.87 -4.04
C VAL A 134 1.22 -6.97 -5.10
N LYS A 135 1.06 -8.24 -4.69
CA LYS A 135 0.84 -9.32 -5.65
C LYS A 135 -0.59 -9.25 -6.17
N ASP A 136 -0.80 -9.53 -7.45
CA ASP A 136 -2.12 -9.50 -8.07
C ASP A 136 -3.13 -10.51 -7.50
N GLU A 137 -2.65 -11.57 -6.84
CA GLU A 137 -3.45 -12.56 -6.10
C GLU A 137 -4.05 -12.00 -4.80
N TRP A 138 -3.44 -10.97 -4.20
CA TRP A 138 -3.94 -10.32 -2.96
C TRP A 138 -4.97 -9.22 -3.26
N VAL A 139 -5.32 -9.05 -4.53
CA VAL A 139 -6.06 -7.90 -5.02
C VAL A 139 -7.25 -8.37 -5.82
N CYS A 140 -8.41 -7.81 -5.50
CA CYS A 140 -9.64 -8.03 -6.25
C CYS A 140 -9.87 -6.87 -7.23
N SER A 141 -10.12 -7.21 -8.49
CA SER A 141 -10.57 -6.26 -9.51
C SER A 141 -12.08 -6.38 -9.64
N GLU A 142 -12.83 -5.40 -9.14
CA GLU A 142 -14.26 -5.31 -9.38
C GLU A 142 -14.71 -3.88 -9.66
N GLN A 143 -15.80 -3.75 -10.39
CA GLN A 143 -16.52 -2.50 -10.56
C GLN A 143 -17.28 -2.15 -9.28
N PHE A 144 -16.58 -1.78 -8.21
CA PHE A 144 -17.23 -1.13 -7.07
C PHE A 144 -17.58 0.31 -7.43
N LYS A 145 -18.80 0.74 -7.08
CA LYS A 145 -19.14 2.16 -6.97
C LYS A 145 -18.77 2.58 -5.54
N LEU A 146 -17.76 3.44 -5.41
CA LEU A 146 -17.59 4.22 -4.19
C LEU A 146 -18.77 5.19 -4.11
N LEU A 147 -19.76 4.88 -3.28
CA LEU A 147 -20.80 5.84 -2.92
C LEU A 147 -20.26 6.64 -1.74
N PHE A 148 -19.80 7.85 -2.02
CA PHE A 148 -19.66 8.88 -0.98
C PHE A 148 -21.07 9.40 -0.68
N PHE A 149 -21.79 8.75 0.23
CA PHE A 149 -22.95 9.40 0.85
C PHE A 149 -22.41 10.52 1.75
N GLY A 150 -23.09 11.66 1.79
CA GLY A 150 -22.69 12.92 2.42
C GLY A 150 -22.45 12.92 3.93
N ASN A 151 -21.89 11.85 4.48
CA ASN A 151 -21.37 11.74 5.83
C ASN A 151 -19.87 11.36 5.75
N PRO A 152 -18.94 12.23 6.18
CA PRO A 152 -17.50 12.01 6.00
C PRO A 152 -16.93 10.83 6.80
N TYR A 153 -17.74 10.15 7.63
CA TYR A 153 -17.29 9.10 8.53
C TYR A 153 -17.77 7.69 8.17
N ARG A 154 -18.46 7.49 7.04
CA ARG A 154 -19.00 6.18 6.65
C ARG A 154 -18.63 5.80 5.21
N LEU A 155 -17.60 4.95 5.06
CA LEU A 155 -17.41 4.18 3.83
C LEU A 155 -18.19 2.87 3.92
N SER A 156 -19.13 2.67 3.01
CA SER A 156 -19.77 1.37 2.77
C SER A 156 -19.35 0.85 1.40
N ILE A 157 -18.65 -0.28 1.37
CA ILE A 157 -18.35 -1.01 0.14
C ILE A 157 -19.58 -1.90 -0.15
N GLN A 158 -20.35 -1.56 -1.18
CA GLN A 158 -21.36 -2.49 -1.72
C GLN A 158 -20.75 -3.25 -2.88
N LEU A 159 -20.51 -4.54 -2.67
CA LEU A 159 -20.15 -5.50 -3.71
C LEU A 159 -21.43 -5.83 -4.49
N ARG A 160 -21.41 -5.71 -5.81
CA ARG A 160 -22.45 -6.29 -6.67
C ARG A 160 -21.92 -7.59 -7.24
N SER A 161 -22.44 -8.71 -6.75
CA SER A 161 -22.37 -9.98 -7.47
C SER A 161 -23.09 -9.83 -8.81
N ARG A 162 -22.56 -10.46 -9.85
CA ARG A 162 -23.33 -10.76 -11.05
C ARG A 162 -24.46 -11.74 -10.72
#